data_AF-A0A2V8A8V9-F1
#
_entry.id   AF-A0A2V8A8V9-F1
#
_cell.length_a   1.000
_cell.length_b   1.000
_cell.length_c   1.000
_cell.angle_alpha   90.00
_cell.angle_beta   90.00
_cell.angle_gamma   90.00
#
_symmetry.space_group_name_H-M   'P 1'
#
loop_
_entity.id
_entity.type
_entity.pdbx_description
1 polymer ?
#
loop_
_entity_poly.entity_id
_entity_poly.type
_entity_poly.pdbx_seq_one_letter_code
_entity_poly.pdbx_strand_id
1 'polypeptide(L)' 'RLAALGPFKFPSAARPNQQLEARARVVRRIGMLIRIEGEVLADGVEVATGSVTLADVAPRP' A
#
# COMPACT_ATOMS: atom_id res chain seq x y z
N ARG A 1 12.15 -5.45 -0.23
CA ARG A 1 12.74 -4.08 -0.36
C ARG A 1 11.85 -3.25 -1.28
N LEU A 2 11.59 -1.96 -1.00
CA LEU A 2 10.81 -1.11 -1.94
C LEU A 2 11.58 -0.97 -3.26
N ALA A 3 10.91 -1.25 -4.38
CA ALA A 3 11.48 -1.15 -5.72
C ALA A 3 10.85 0.01 -6.52
N ALA A 4 9.54 0.22 -6.37
CA ALA A 4 8.85 1.33 -7.00
C ALA A 4 7.57 1.70 -6.25
N LEU A 5 7.13 2.95 -6.43
CA LEU A 5 5.81 3.44 -6.05
C LEU A 5 4.96 3.53 -7.31
N GLY A 6 3.73 3.02 -7.25
CA GLY A 6 2.72 3.29 -8.26
C GLY A 6 1.95 4.57 -7.94
N PRO A 7 0.83 4.82 -8.63
CA PRO A 7 -0.02 5.98 -8.35
C PRO A 7 -0.55 5.95 -6.92
N PHE A 8 -0.59 7.11 -6.28
CA PHE A 8 -1.29 7.35 -5.01
C PHE A 8 -2.35 8.41 -5.21
N LYS A 9 -3.49 8.24 -4.54
CA LYS A 9 -4.58 9.22 -4.49
C LYS A 9 -4.96 9.48 -3.05
N PHE A 10 -5.34 10.72 -2.77
CA PHE A 10 -5.72 11.20 -1.43
C PHE A 10 -7.03 11.98 -1.52
N PRO A 11 -8.18 11.30 -1.66
CA PRO A 11 -9.48 11.95 -1.86
C PRO A 11 -10.00 12.69 -0.63
N SER A 12 -9.49 12.36 0.57
CA SER A 12 -9.83 13.07 1.80
C SER A 12 -8.66 13.07 2.80
N ALA A 13 -8.75 13.92 3.83
CA ALA A 13 -7.76 14.02 4.89
C ALA A 13 -8.28 13.37 6.18
N ALA A 14 -7.43 12.62 6.87
CA ALA A 14 -7.70 12.15 8.22
C ALA A 14 -7.62 13.30 9.23
N ARG A 15 -8.35 13.18 10.34
CA ARG A 15 -8.40 14.15 11.46
C ARG A 15 -7.84 13.56 12.74
N PRO A 16 -7.50 14.39 13.75
CA PRO A 16 -7.09 13.91 15.06
C PRO A 16 -8.12 12.92 15.64
N ASN A 17 -7.61 11.88 16.28
CA ASN A 17 -8.36 10.81 16.95
C ASN A 17 -9.18 9.88 16.04
N GLN A 18 -9.17 10.05 14.72
CA GLN A 18 -9.77 9.07 13.82
C GLN A 18 -8.94 7.79 13.77
N GLN A 19 -9.61 6.65 13.73
CA GLN A 19 -8.94 5.36 13.58
C GLN A 19 -8.63 5.12 12.09
N LEU A 20 -7.35 4.86 11.81
CA LEU A 20 -6.91 4.48 10.47
C LEU A 20 -6.92 2.96 10.31
N GLU A 21 -7.57 2.48 9.27
CA GLU A 21 -7.54 1.10 8.81
C GLU A 21 -6.80 1.01 7.48
N ALA A 22 -5.61 0.43 7.48
CA ALA A 22 -4.86 0.15 6.27
C ALA A 22 -5.09 -1.30 5.83
N ARG A 23 -5.49 -1.49 4.58
CA ARG A 23 -5.69 -2.81 3.96
C ARG A 23 -4.85 -2.90 2.71
N ALA A 24 -4.24 -4.05 2.49
CA ALA A 24 -3.40 -4.27 1.33
C ALA A 24 -3.49 -5.71 0.85
N ARG A 25 -3.34 -5.90 -0.45
CA ARG A 25 -3.34 -7.22 -1.10
C ARG A 25 -2.21 -7.32 -2.12
N VAL A 26 -1.57 -8.48 -2.18
CA VAL A 26 -0.66 -8.82 -3.29
C VAL A 26 -1.52 -9.02 -4.53
N VAL A 27 -1.31 -8.21 -5.56
CA VAL A 27 -2.10 -8.29 -6.80
C VAL A 27 -1.34 -8.97 -7.93
N ARG A 28 0.00 -8.97 -7.89
CA ARG A 28 0.82 -9.58 -8.93
C ARG A 28 2.22 -9.92 -8.45
N ARG A 29 2.79 -11.00 -9.01
CA ARG A 29 4.21 -11.32 -8.93
C ARG A 29 4.78 -11.37 -10.36
N ILE A 30 5.93 -10.73 -10.59
CA ILE A 30 6.65 -10.70 -11.87
C ILE A 30 8.13 -10.95 -11.58
N GLY A 31 8.58 -12.20 -11.76
CA GLY A 31 9.91 -12.61 -11.31
C GLY A 31 10.10 -12.34 -9.81
N MET A 32 11.10 -11.52 -9.48
CA MET A 32 11.39 -11.09 -8.10
C MET A 32 10.61 -9.84 -7.68
N LEU A 33 9.72 -9.29 -8.51
CA LEU A 33 8.92 -8.12 -8.17
C LEU A 33 7.53 -8.55 -7.69
N ILE A 34 7.06 -7.93 -6.61
CA ILE A 34 5.75 -8.18 -5.99
C ILE A 34 5.01 -6.84 -5.99
N ARG A 35 3.89 -6.76 -6.70
CA ARG A 35 3.00 -5.61 -6.67
C ARG A 35 1.94 -5.80 -5.61
N ILE A 36 1.79 -4.80 -4.76
CA ILE A 36 0.79 -4.70 -3.71
C ILE A 36 -0.08 -3.48 -4.00
N GLU A 37 -1.39 -3.64 -3.88
CA GLU A 37 -2.35 -2.54 -3.89
C GLU A 37 -2.95 -2.42 -2.50
N GLY A 38 -3.24 -1.19 -2.08
CA GLY A 38 -3.83 -0.95 -0.77
C GLY A 38 -4.63 0.33 -0.70
N GLU A 39 -5.38 0.42 0.38
CA GLU A 39 -6.24 1.53 0.75
C GLU A 39 -6.06 1.84 2.23
N VAL A 40 -6.38 3.07 2.60
CA VAL A 40 -6.46 3.54 3.98
C VAL A 40 -7.80 4.21 4.18
N LEU A 41 -8.53 3.76 5.18
CA LEU A 41 -9.80 4.33 5.63
C LEU A 41 -9.58 5.06 6.96
N ALA A 42 -10.23 6.20 7.17
CA ALA A 42 -10.35 6.87 8.46
C ALA A 42 -11.80 6.78 8.94
N ASP A 43 -12.05 6.03 10.01
CA ASP A 43 -13.41 5.70 10.49
C ASP A 43 -14.36 5.22 9.37
N GLY A 44 -13.83 4.40 8.45
CA GLY A 44 -14.58 3.89 7.29
C GLY A 44 -14.61 4.78 6.04
N VAL A 45 -14.02 5.98 6.07
CA VAL A 45 -13.93 6.89 4.92
C VAL A 45 -12.57 6.77 4.22
N GLU A 46 -12.55 6.56 2.90
CA GLU A 46 -11.29 6.48 2.14
C GLU A 46 -10.49 7.80 2.21
N VAL A 47 -9.27 7.71 2.72
CA VAL A 47 -8.31 8.84 2.78
C VAL A 47 -7.12 8.62 1.85
N ALA A 48 -6.79 7.38 1.52
CA ALA A 48 -5.72 7.09 0.57
C ALA A 48 -5.93 5.78 -0.17
N THR A 49 -5.50 5.74 -1.43
CA THR A 49 -5.29 4.50 -2.19
C THR A 49 -3.94 4.55 -2.87
N GLY A 50 -3.33 3.40 -3.10
CA GLY A 50 -2.10 3.34 -3.85
C GLY A 50 -1.57 1.95 -4.10
N SER A 51 -0.38 1.93 -4.69
CA SER A 51 0.31 0.67 -4.95
C SER A 51 1.81 0.82 -4.73
N VAL A 52 2.42 -0.28 -4.28
CA VAL A 52 3.86 -0.39 -4.12
C VAL A 52 4.34 -1.64 -4.84
N THR A 53 5.54 -1.56 -5.40
CA THR A 53 6.25 -2.72 -5.91
C THR A 53 7.43 -3.01 -5.00
N LEU A 54 7.47 -4.21 -4.46
CA LEU A 54 8.57 -4.71 -3.64
C LEU A 54 9.46 -5.63 -4.49
N ALA A 55 10.77 -5.50 -4.35
CA ALA A 55 11.71 -6.55 -4.75
C ALA A 55 11.81 -7.59 -3.63
N ASP A 56 11.57 -8.84 -3.99
CA ASP A 56 11.87 -10.03 -3.21
C ASP A 56 13.39 -10.10 -3.05
N VAL A 57 13.84 -9.84 -1.83
CA VAL A 57 15.25 -9.97 -1.46
C VAL A 57 15.32 -11.29 -0.71
N ALA A 58 15.89 -12.31 -1.35
CA ALA A 58 16.10 -13.60 -0.70
C ALA A 58 16.70 -13.35 0.70
N PRO A 59 16.21 -14.03 1.76
CA PRO A 59 16.83 -13.91 3.06
C PRO A 59 18.32 -14.25 2.91
N ARG A 60 19.18 -13.38 3.41
CA ARG A 60 20.62 -13.62 3.42
C ARG A 60 20.85 -14.85 4.32
N PRO A 61 21.55 -15.90 3.85
CA PRO A 61 21.88 -17.04 4.70
C PRO A 61 22.78 -16.63 5.87
#